data_AF-A0A967CKD0-F1
#
_entry.id   AF-A0A967CKD0-F1
#
_cell.length_a   1.000
_cell.length_b   1.000
_cell.length_c   1.000
_cell.angle_alpha   90.00
_cell.angle_beta   90.00
_cell.angle_gamma   90.00
#
_symmetry.space_group_name_H-M   'P 1'
#
loop_
_entity.id
_entity.type
_entity.pdbx_description
1 polymer ?
#
loop_
_entity_poly.entity_id
_entity_poly.type
_entity_poly.pdbx_seq_one_letter_code
_entity_poly.pdbx_strand_id
1 'polypeptide(L)'
;MLKHLTIRDMLIIDRLELEFSSGLNVLTGETGAGKSILLDSLGFVLGWRGRAELVRRGAEQGEVSASFELGAYHPALQPLQEAGLADGQDVILRRVNSKDGRKTAWINDRRVSGDLLRLISAHLLELHGQHD
;
A
#
# COMPACT_ATOMS: atom_id res chain seq x y z
N MET A 1 -3.06 -8.19 9.41
CA MET A 1 -1.77 -8.63 8.86
C MET A 1 -1.75 -8.38 7.36
N LEU A 2 -0.67 -7.81 6.81
CA LEU A 2 -0.46 -7.71 5.36
C LEU A 2 -0.34 -9.12 4.75
N LYS A 3 -1.13 -9.43 3.72
CA LYS A 3 -1.18 -10.74 3.06
C LYS A 3 -0.58 -10.70 1.67
N HIS A 4 -0.96 -9.71 0.87
CA HIS A 4 -0.49 -9.56 -0.51
C HIS A 4 -0.04 -8.13 -0.78
N LEU A 5 1.01 -8.00 -1.59
CA LEU A 5 1.44 -6.74 -2.19
C LEU A 5 1.64 -6.96 -3.69
N THR A 6 0.91 -6.21 -4.50
CA THR A 6 1.06 -6.17 -5.95
C THR A 6 1.54 -4.79 -6.37
N ILE A 7 2.55 -4.74 -7.21
CA ILE A 7 3.15 -3.51 -7.74
C ILE A 7 3.18 -3.62 -9.26
N ARG A 8 2.71 -2.58 -9.95
CA ARG A 8 2.74 -2.49 -11.42
C ARG A 8 3.23 -1.13 -11.86
N ASP A 9 4.16 -1.12 -12.81
CA ASP A 9 4.68 0.09 -13.44
C ASP A 9 5.18 1.15 -12.42
N MET A 10 5.91 0.70 -11.40
CA MET A 10 6.49 1.57 -10.36
C MET A 10 8.01 1.57 -10.44
N LEU A 11 8.62 2.74 -10.63
CA LEU A 11 10.07 2.91 -10.73
C LEU A 11 10.70 1.96 -11.78
N ILE A 12 11.44 0.94 -11.34
CA ILE A 12 12.04 -0.09 -12.21
C ILE A 12 11.26 -1.41 -12.24
N ILE A 13 10.14 -1.50 -11.52
CA ILE A 13 9.25 -2.67 -11.45
C ILE A 13 8.20 -2.54 -12.55
N ASP A 14 8.12 -3.55 -13.42
CA ASP A 14 7.02 -3.72 -14.38
C ASP A 14 5.85 -4.43 -13.69
N ARG A 15 6.12 -5.56 -13.03
CA ARG A 15 5.19 -6.31 -12.20
C ARG A 15 5.94 -7.01 -11.08
N LEU A 16 5.39 -6.92 -9.88
CA LEU A 16 5.85 -7.69 -8.73
C LEU A 16 4.64 -8.09 -7.89
N GLU A 17 4.65 -9.33 -7.43
CA GLU A 17 3.64 -9.90 -6.52
C GLU A 17 4.38 -10.56 -5.36
N LEU A 18 3.98 -10.23 -4.13
CA LEU A 18 4.51 -10.79 -2.91
C LEU A 18 3.37 -11.28 -2.03
N GLU A 19 3.53 -12.50 -1.53
CA GLU A 19 2.67 -13.11 -0.52
C GLU A 19 3.42 -13.14 0.81
N PHE A 20 2.77 -12.68 1.87
CA PHE A 20 3.33 -12.61 3.22
C PHE A 20 2.73 -13.71 4.09
N SER A 21 3.60 -14.39 4.83
CA SER A 21 3.21 -15.40 5.82
C SER A 21 3.18 -14.81 7.23
N SER A 22 2.44 -15.42 8.14
CA SER A 22 2.40 -14.96 9.53
C SER A 22 3.76 -15.06 10.20
N GLY A 23 4.08 -14.13 11.09
CA GLY A 23 5.36 -14.10 11.80
C GLY A 23 6.43 -13.33 11.02
N LEU A 24 7.65 -13.85 11.00
CA LEU A 24 8.80 -13.17 10.43
C LEU A 24 8.95 -13.46 8.94
N ASN A 25 8.89 -12.39 8.13
CA ASN A 25 9.23 -12.43 6.71
C ASN A 25 10.57 -11.70 6.54
N VAL A 26 11.57 -12.38 6.00
CA VAL A 26 12.91 -11.79 5.76
C VAL A 26 13.09 -11.58 4.27
N LEU A 27 13.17 -10.32 3.86
CA LEU A 27 13.53 -9.95 2.49
C LEU A 27 15.02 -9.62 2.43
N THR A 28 15.75 -10.40 1.63
CA THR A 28 17.16 -10.17 1.31
C THR A 28 17.30 -9.78 -0.16
N GLY A 29 18.44 -9.20 -0.51
CA GLY A 29 18.75 -8.83 -1.89
C GLY A 29 20.22 -8.50 -2.03
N GLU A 30 20.66 -8.34 -3.27
CA GLU A 30 22.05 -7.97 -3.61
C GLU A 30 22.35 -6.51 -3.28
N THR A 31 21.37 -5.63 -3.49
CA THR A 31 21.46 -4.19 -3.22
C THR A 31 20.29 -3.70 -2.38
N GLY A 32 20.48 -2.58 -1.66
CA GLY A 32 19.40 -1.94 -0.88
C GLY A 32 18.27 -1.35 -1.74
N ALA A 33 18.49 -1.16 -3.05
CA ALA A 33 17.55 -0.47 -3.93
C ALA A 33 16.20 -1.18 -4.03
N GLY A 34 16.20 -2.51 -4.20
CA GLY A 34 14.96 -3.30 -4.29
C GLY A 34 14.11 -3.19 -3.02
N LYS A 35 14.75 -3.26 -1.85
CA LYS A 35 14.08 -3.08 -0.55
C LYS A 35 13.50 -1.67 -0.42
N SER A 36 14.26 -0.63 -0.76
CA SER A 36 13.76 0.74 -0.72
C SER A 36 12.56 0.95 -1.64
N ILE A 37 12.57 0.40 -2.85
CA ILE A 37 11.42 0.48 -3.79
C ILE A 37 10.18 -0.21 -3.21
N LEU A 38 10.34 -1.36 -2.55
CA LEU A 38 9.24 -2.06 -1.89
C LEU A 38 8.65 -1.21 -0.75
N LEU A 39 9.50 -0.61 0.09
CA LEU A 39 9.06 0.26 1.17
C LEU A 39 8.39 1.54 0.64
N ASP A 40 8.93 2.15 -0.42
CA ASP A 40 8.31 3.30 -1.09
C ASP A 40 6.93 2.95 -1.64
N SER A 41 6.78 1.75 -2.23
CA SER A 41 5.50 1.27 -2.77
C SER A 41 4.48 0.97 -1.67
N LEU A 42 4.93 0.38 -0.57
CA LEU A 42 4.10 0.13 0.62
C LEU A 42 3.63 1.45 1.25
N GLY A 43 4.53 2.41 1.44
CA GLY A 43 4.16 3.73 1.93
C GLY A 43 3.24 4.48 0.96
N PHE A 44 3.45 4.32 -0.34
CA PHE A 44 2.56 4.87 -1.35
C PHE A 44 1.13 4.32 -1.20
N VAL A 45 0.93 3.00 -1.16
CA VAL A 45 -0.45 2.45 -1.03
C VAL A 45 -1.12 2.81 0.29
N LEU A 46 -0.35 2.99 1.37
CA LEU A 46 -0.83 3.40 2.71
C LEU A 46 -1.14 4.90 2.83
N GLY A 47 -1.00 5.68 1.77
CA GLY A 47 -1.31 7.11 1.84
C GLY A 47 -0.17 8.00 2.34
N TRP A 48 1.02 7.45 2.64
CA TRP A 48 2.14 8.22 3.16
C TRP A 48 2.70 9.22 2.15
N ARG A 49 3.39 10.24 2.67
CA ARG A 49 4.12 11.18 1.83
C ARG A 49 5.34 10.46 1.29
N GLY A 50 5.35 10.20 -0.01
CA GLY A 50 6.44 9.52 -0.72
C GLY A 50 7.03 10.40 -1.81
N ARG A 51 7.92 9.79 -2.61
CA ARG A 51 8.56 10.40 -3.77
C ARG A 51 7.52 10.97 -4.76
N ALA A 52 7.87 12.06 -5.44
CA ALA A 52 7.03 12.66 -6.46
C ALA A 52 6.94 11.79 -7.73
N GLU A 53 8.06 11.18 -8.11
CA GLU A 53 8.19 10.34 -9.31
C GLU A 53 8.20 8.86 -8.92
N LEU A 54 7.04 8.23 -9.05
CA LEU A 54 6.86 6.80 -8.78
C LEU A 54 6.53 6.00 -10.04
N VAL A 55 6.00 6.64 -11.08
CA VAL A 55 5.59 5.95 -12.32
C VAL A 55 6.83 5.50 -13.10
N ARG A 56 6.84 4.25 -13.53
CA ARG A 56 7.91 3.69 -14.38
C ARG A 56 8.07 4.50 -15.65
N ARG A 57 9.31 4.72 -16.07
CA ARG A 57 9.60 5.42 -17.34
C ARG A 57 8.93 4.69 -18.51
N GLY A 58 8.11 5.43 -19.26
CA GLY A 58 7.36 4.91 -20.41
C GLY A 58 5.96 4.39 -20.09
N ALA A 59 5.57 4.32 -18.81
CA ALA A 59 4.21 4.01 -18.40
C ALA A 59 3.37 5.29 -18.23
N GLU A 60 2.05 5.17 -18.45
CA GLU A 60 1.10 6.27 -18.26
C GLU A 60 0.60 6.36 -16.81
N GLN A 61 0.69 5.27 -16.05
CA GLN A 61 0.38 5.21 -14.62
C GLN A 61 1.13 4.06 -13.95
N GLY A 62 1.31 4.17 -12.63
CA GLY A 62 1.75 3.10 -11.75
C GLY A 62 0.68 2.76 -10.72
N GLU A 63 0.64 1.50 -10.28
CA GLU A 63 -0.37 0.97 -9.36
C GLU A 63 0.29 0.14 -8.27
N VAL A 64 -0.19 0.32 -7.03
CA VAL A 64 0.12 -0.57 -5.91
C VAL A 64 -1.16 -0.98 -5.23
N SER A 65 -1.28 -2.28 -4.96
CA SER A 65 -2.39 -2.87 -4.22
C SER A 65 -1.86 -3.69 -3.06
N ALA A 66 -2.47 -3.55 -1.89
CA ALA A 66 -2.12 -4.30 -0.69
C ALA A 66 -3.38 -4.86 -0.01
N SER A 67 -3.36 -6.13 0.37
CA SER A 67 -4.46 -6.76 1.08
C SER A 67 -4.07 -7.07 2.52
N PHE A 68 -5.01 -6.85 3.44
CA PHE A 68 -4.83 -7.12 4.86
C PHE A 68 -5.98 -7.99 5.36
N GLU A 69 -5.62 -8.93 6.24
CA GLU A 69 -6.58 -9.73 7.01
C GLU A 69 -6.54 -9.24 8.46
N LEU A 70 -7.66 -8.72 8.97
CA LEU A 70 -7.75 -8.08 10.28
C LEU A 70 -8.19 -9.07 11.37
N GLY A 71 -7.65 -8.91 12.59
CA GLY A 71 -8.20 -9.60 13.75
C GLY A 71 -9.61 -9.10 14.11
N ALA A 72 -10.39 -9.91 14.82
CA ALA A 72 -11.80 -9.60 15.14
C ALA A 72 -12.00 -8.30 15.93
N TYR A 73 -10.96 -7.83 16.63
CA TYR A 73 -10.98 -6.60 17.44
C TYR A 73 -9.98 -5.56 16.93
N HIS A 74 -9.60 -5.64 15.65
CA HIS A 74 -8.60 -4.75 15.09
C HIS A 74 -9.11 -3.29 15.04
N PRO A 75 -8.31 -2.29 15.45
CA PRO A 75 -8.76 -0.90 15.57
C PRO A 75 -9.20 -0.27 14.25
N ALA A 76 -8.72 -0.77 13.10
CA ALA A 76 -9.17 -0.32 11.79
C ALA A 76 -10.64 -0.64 11.46
N LEU A 77 -11.27 -1.60 12.14
CA LEU A 77 -12.63 -2.05 11.83
C LEU A 77 -13.65 -0.93 12.04
N GLN A 78 -13.54 -0.17 13.13
CA GLN A 78 -14.45 0.93 13.44
C GLN A 78 -14.45 2.03 12.36
N PRO A 79 -13.32 2.66 11.99
CA PRO A 79 -13.31 3.70 10.97
C PRO A 79 -13.72 3.18 9.58
N LEU A 80 -13.45 1.91 9.26
CA LEU A 80 -13.95 1.26 8.04
C LEU A 80 -15.49 1.18 8.06
N GLN A 81 -16.08 0.81 9.19
CA GLN A 81 -17.52 0.67 9.32
C GLN A 81 -18.22 2.04 9.28
N GLU A 82 -17.68 3.04 9.97
CA GLU A 82 -18.18 4.43 9.96
C GLU A 82 -18.15 5.03 8.54
N ALA A 83 -17.13 4.70 7.75
CA ALA A 83 -17.01 5.14 6.35
C ALA A 83 -17.82 4.31 5.35
N GLY A 84 -18.49 3.23 5.80
CA GLY A 84 -19.19 2.30 4.91
C GLY A 84 -18.25 1.55 3.96
N LEU A 85 -17.05 1.23 4.41
CA LEU A 85 -15.99 0.54 3.65
C LEU A 85 -15.70 -0.88 4.18
N ALA A 86 -16.32 -1.28 5.29
CA ALA A 86 -16.08 -2.58 5.90
C ALA A 86 -16.49 -3.74 4.98
N ASP A 87 -15.64 -4.75 4.90
CA ASP A 87 -15.86 -6.01 4.18
C ASP A 87 -15.38 -7.18 5.05
N GLY A 88 -16.15 -7.48 6.09
CA GLY A 88 -15.75 -8.43 7.13
C GLY A 88 -14.43 -8.04 7.78
N GLN A 89 -13.43 -8.92 7.66
CA GLN A 89 -12.08 -8.73 8.20
C GLN A 89 -11.06 -8.42 7.10
N ASP A 90 -11.49 -8.31 5.85
CA ASP A 90 -10.61 -8.08 4.72
C ASP A 90 -10.56 -6.58 4.37
N VAL A 91 -9.35 -6.13 4.09
CA VAL A 91 -9.10 -4.76 3.64
C VAL A 91 -8.17 -4.79 2.44
N ILE A 92 -8.68 -4.32 1.31
CA ILE A 92 -7.91 -4.17 0.07
C ILE A 92 -7.71 -2.68 -0.17
N LEU A 93 -6.47 -2.24 -0.07
CA LEU A 93 -6.05 -0.91 -0.48
C LEU A 93 -5.55 -0.98 -1.91
N ARG A 94 -5.95 -0.02 -2.75
CA ARG A 94 -5.37 0.20 -4.08
C ARG A 94 -5.08 1.67 -4.27
N ARG A 95 -3.91 2.00 -4.81
CA ARG A 95 -3.54 3.37 -5.16
C ARG A 95 -2.89 3.42 -6.53
N VAL A 96 -3.34 4.36 -7.34
CA VAL A 96 -2.84 4.62 -8.69
C VAL A 96 -2.23 6.01 -8.73
N ASN A 97 -1.05 6.14 -9.34
CA ASN A 97 -0.40 7.41 -9.64
C ASN A 97 -0.30 7.53 -11.17
N SER A 98 -0.96 8.51 -11.77
CA SER A 98 -0.75 8.80 -13.19
C SER A 98 0.53 9.61 -13.40
N LYS A 99 1.05 9.57 -14.62
CA LYS A 99 2.27 10.27 -15.05
C LYS A 99 2.21 11.78 -14.85
N ASP A 100 1.01 12.37 -14.84
CA ASP A 100 0.76 13.78 -14.51
C ASP A 100 0.76 14.09 -13.00
N GLY A 101 1.01 13.07 -12.15
CA GLY A 101 1.07 13.18 -10.70
C GLY A 101 -0.28 13.07 -9.97
N ARG A 102 -1.38 12.87 -10.70
CA ARG A 102 -2.70 12.67 -10.08
C ARG A 102 -2.75 11.31 -9.38
N LYS A 103 -3.15 11.33 -8.10
CA LYS A 103 -3.26 10.15 -7.25
C LYS A 103 -4.71 9.80 -7.00
N THR A 104 -5.07 8.53 -7.18
CA THR A 104 -6.39 8.00 -6.83
C THR A 104 -6.25 6.81 -5.90
N ALA A 105 -7.12 6.73 -4.89
CA ALA A 105 -7.11 5.68 -3.88
C ALA A 105 -8.47 4.99 -3.80
N TRP A 106 -8.44 3.69 -3.50
CA TRP A 106 -9.59 2.86 -3.23
C TRP A 106 -9.35 2.02 -1.98
N ILE A 107 -10.43 1.74 -1.27
CA ILE A 107 -10.51 0.77 -0.18
C ILE A 107 -11.73 -0.10 -0.46
N ASN A 108 -11.55 -1.41 -0.54
CA ASN A 108 -12.61 -2.39 -0.83
C ASN A 108 -13.45 -1.94 -2.04
N ASP A 109 -12.75 -1.67 -3.16
CA ASP A 109 -13.27 -1.18 -4.45
C ASP A 109 -14.03 0.16 -4.45
N ARG A 110 -14.14 0.82 -3.30
CA ARG A 110 -14.75 2.16 -3.19
C ARG A 110 -13.67 3.22 -3.23
N ARG A 111 -13.87 4.25 -4.06
CA ARG A 111 -12.94 5.38 -4.18
C ARG A 111 -12.97 6.21 -2.89
N VAL A 112 -11.80 6.57 -2.37
CA VAL A 112 -11.68 7.33 -1.12
C VAL A 112 -10.79 8.57 -1.27
N SER A 113 -10.91 9.51 -0.33
CA SER A 113 -9.98 10.63 -0.21
C SER A 113 -8.63 10.18 0.32
N GLY A 114 -7.58 10.97 0.07
CA GLY A 114 -6.25 10.70 0.62
C GLY A 114 -6.19 10.85 2.15
N ASP A 115 -7.10 11.62 2.76
CA ASP A 115 -7.20 11.74 4.22
C ASP A 115 -7.79 10.48 4.84
N LEU A 116 -8.91 9.97 4.28
CA LEU A 116 -9.54 8.74 4.76
C LEU A 116 -8.61 7.53 4.59
N LEU A 117 -7.89 7.47 3.46
CA LEU A 117 -6.85 6.44 3.26
C LEU A 117 -5.81 6.46 4.39
N ARG A 118 -5.29 7.64 4.73
CA ARG A 118 -4.27 7.79 5.78
C ARG A 118 -4.82 7.44 7.16
N LEU A 119 -6.04 7.87 7.47
CA LEU A 119 -6.73 7.56 8.73
C LEU A 119 -6.81 6.05 8.95
N ILE A 120 -7.30 5.31 7.95
CA ILE A 120 -7.44 3.84 8.04
C ILE A 120 -6.06 3.18 8.07
N SER A 121 -5.14 3.62 7.19
CA SER A 121 -3.80 3.02 7.07
C SER A 121 -2.95 3.15 8.32
N ALA A 122 -3.15 4.18 9.14
CA ALA A 122 -2.46 4.37 10.41
C ALA A 122 -2.70 3.21 11.41
N HIS A 123 -3.77 2.43 11.23
CA HIS A 123 -4.05 1.26 12.05
C HIS A 123 -3.51 -0.05 11.46
N LEU A 124 -3.14 -0.07 10.17
CA LEU A 124 -2.87 -1.32 9.44
C LEU A 124 -1.41 -1.75 9.48
N LEU A 125 -0.49 -0.79 9.48
CA LEU A 125 0.93 -1.06 9.36
C LEU A 125 1.77 0.06 9.96
N GLU A 126 2.75 -0.32 10.78
CA GLU A 126 3.83 0.54 11.24
C GLU A 126 5.10 0.19 10.47
N LEU A 127 5.83 1.20 10.01
CA LEU A 127 7.13 1.02 9.38
C LEU A 127 8.20 1.67 10.26
N HIS A 128 9.19 0.87 10.63
CA HIS A 128 10.41 1.34 11.26
C HIS A 128 11.56 1.27 10.26
N GLY A 129 12.27 2.39 10.08
CA GLY A 129 13.36 2.53 9.12
C GLY A 129 14.47 3.43 9.65
N GLN A 130 15.49 3.68 8.82
CA GLN A 130 16.59 4.58 9.20
C GLN A 130 16.24 6.08 9.08
N HIS A 131 15.11 6.40 8.47
CA HIS A 131 14.59 7.76 8.38
C HIS A 131 13.41 7.89 9.36
N ASP A 132 13.75 7.95 10.65
CA ASP A 132 12.93 8.66 11.64
C ASP A 132 13.40 10.13 11.72
#